data_AF-A0A8T1V277-F1
#
_entry.id   AF-A0A8T1V277-F1
#
_cell.length_a   1.000
_cell.length_b   1.000
_cell.length_c   1.000
_cell.angle_alpha   90.00
_cell.angle_beta   90.00
_cell.angle_gamma   90.00
#
_symmetry.space_group_name_H-M   'P 1'
#
loop_
_entity.id
_entity.type
_entity.pdbx_description
1 polymer ?
#
loop_
_entity_poly.entity_id
_entity_poly.type
_entity_poly.pdbx_seq_one_letter_code
_entity_poly.pdbx_strand_id
1 'polypeptide(L)'
;MAPRPVELGKEAPKRRREIRSAQVTKRQNRYLNKAKKEREMLRRQAVELSEVLNQFQKVQAHANAVAARDFALAAWRATAIRQKEMRLESEVKQRQLRALVADQSMLIRSMNEILQLRMVYSPVASLELRSSSMTALLKTLMQELNPLYAMTNEVIAGVEFKLSSLPMQFTMTRDWNKDMTFLESSHATVISFGFEETCHALSNALLTRPSTDLYSQGLVDPENTRAFKCHLDFSQELGNSATLVLHSVTRRYVEADRVVFNDARGNDFVKVLAKADREDVDDIMVMVEQMLLDERQTICL
;
A
#
# COMPACT_ATOMS: atom_id res chain seq x y z
N MET A 1 131.33 -56.32 0.77
CA MET A 1 130.23 -55.39 1.09
C MET A 1 128.93 -56.05 0.60
N ALA A 2 128.02 -56.39 1.51
CA ALA A 2 126.93 -57.34 1.29
C ALA A 2 125.83 -56.84 0.32
N PRO A 3 125.18 -57.74 -0.46
CA PRO A 3 124.01 -57.38 -1.26
C PRO A 3 122.77 -57.28 -0.35
N ARG A 4 121.98 -56.22 -0.52
CA ARG A 4 120.73 -55.98 0.22
C ARG A 4 119.67 -57.03 -0.14
N PRO A 5 118.87 -57.52 0.81
CA PRO A 5 117.77 -58.44 0.52
C PRO A 5 116.59 -57.70 -0.11
N VAL A 6 116.03 -58.30 -1.16
CA VAL A 6 114.86 -57.83 -1.91
C VAL A 6 113.57 -58.13 -1.11
N GLU A 7 112.77 -57.11 -0.80
CA GLU A 7 111.43 -57.26 -0.20
C GLU A 7 110.44 -57.85 -1.22
N LEU A 8 110.36 -59.18 -1.35
CA LEU A 8 109.43 -59.85 -2.28
C LEU A 8 108.11 -60.35 -1.64
N GLY A 9 107.83 -60.03 -0.37
CA GLY A 9 106.74 -60.67 0.40
C GLY A 9 105.44 -59.87 0.61
N LYS A 10 105.41 -58.54 0.37
CA LYS A 10 104.28 -57.67 0.76
C LYS A 10 103.30 -57.31 -0.37
N GLU A 11 103.60 -57.62 -1.63
CA GLU A 11 102.75 -57.23 -2.77
C GLU A 11 101.58 -58.18 -3.05
N ALA A 12 101.77 -59.50 -2.90
CA ALA A 12 100.73 -60.48 -3.22
C ALA A 12 99.40 -60.33 -2.42
N PRO A 13 99.41 -60.08 -1.10
CA PRO A 13 98.16 -59.89 -0.34
C PRO A 13 97.49 -58.53 -0.61
N LYS A 14 98.26 -57.48 -0.96
CA LYS A 14 97.72 -56.18 -1.39
C LYS A 14 96.98 -56.31 -2.73
N ARG A 15 97.60 -56.97 -3.72
CA ARG A 15 96.98 -57.24 -5.03
C ARG A 15 95.68 -58.04 -4.92
N ARG A 16 95.58 -59.04 -4.02
CA ARG A 16 94.34 -59.82 -3.80
C ARG A 16 93.21 -58.99 -3.17
N ARG A 17 93.53 -58.05 -2.28
CA ARG A 17 92.54 -57.12 -1.70
C ARG A 17 92.02 -56.13 -2.74
N GLU A 18 92.90 -55.62 -3.60
CA GLU A 18 92.55 -54.75 -4.73
C GLU A 18 91.67 -55.47 -5.77
N ILE A 19 91.93 -56.74 -6.07
CA ILE A 19 91.08 -57.52 -6.98
C ILE A 19 89.68 -57.73 -6.38
N ARG A 20 89.59 -58.04 -5.07
CA ARG A 20 88.29 -58.18 -4.39
C ARG A 20 87.53 -56.86 -4.33
N SER A 21 88.19 -55.74 -3.98
CA SER A 21 87.53 -54.43 -3.97
C SER A 21 87.07 -54.06 -5.39
N ALA A 22 87.90 -54.25 -6.42
CA ALA A 22 87.53 -53.99 -7.81
C ALA A 22 86.35 -54.86 -8.29
N GLN A 23 86.26 -56.12 -7.86
CA GLN A 23 85.11 -56.98 -8.16
C GLN A 23 83.83 -56.55 -7.45
N VAL A 24 83.93 -56.09 -6.19
CA VAL A 24 82.79 -55.51 -5.45
C VAL A 24 82.31 -54.21 -6.11
N THR A 25 83.22 -53.32 -6.50
CA THR A 25 82.90 -52.09 -7.25
C THR A 25 82.23 -52.42 -8.59
N LYS A 26 82.69 -53.46 -9.31
CA LYS A 26 82.02 -53.94 -10.54
C LYS A 26 80.59 -54.39 -10.29
N ARG A 27 80.32 -55.14 -9.21
CA ARG A 27 78.96 -55.59 -8.86
C ARG A 27 78.06 -54.41 -8.49
N GLN A 28 78.56 -53.50 -7.65
CA GLN A 28 77.84 -52.28 -7.26
C GLN A 28 77.47 -51.44 -8.49
N ASN A 29 78.40 -51.25 -9.43
CA ASN A 29 78.13 -50.52 -10.67
C ASN A 29 77.08 -51.19 -11.56
N ARG A 30 77.01 -52.53 -11.59
CA ARG A 30 75.95 -53.24 -12.33
C ARG A 30 74.57 -52.99 -11.73
N TYR A 31 74.44 -53.07 -10.40
CA TYR A 31 73.18 -52.79 -9.71
C TYR A 31 72.74 -51.34 -9.89
N LEU A 32 73.67 -50.39 -9.70
CA LEU A 32 73.40 -48.96 -9.90
C LEU A 32 72.95 -48.67 -11.34
N ASN A 33 73.58 -49.29 -12.33
CA ASN A 33 73.18 -49.15 -13.74
C ASN A 33 71.81 -49.76 -14.03
N LYS A 34 71.47 -50.92 -13.44
CA LYS A 34 70.13 -51.52 -13.59
C LYS A 34 69.05 -50.63 -12.98
N ALA A 35 69.26 -50.18 -11.74
CA ALA A 35 68.35 -49.27 -11.06
C ALA A 35 68.20 -47.94 -11.82
N LYS A 36 69.28 -47.42 -12.41
CA LYS A 36 69.22 -46.22 -13.25
C LYS A 36 68.34 -46.43 -14.49
N LYS A 37 68.48 -47.55 -15.20
CA LYS A 37 67.66 -47.89 -16.37
C LYS A 37 66.18 -48.05 -16.01
N GLU A 38 65.88 -48.76 -14.93
CA GLU A 38 64.50 -48.93 -14.44
C GLU A 38 63.88 -47.58 -14.05
N ARG A 39 64.63 -46.73 -13.34
CA ARG A 39 64.18 -45.39 -12.98
C ARG A 39 63.94 -44.51 -14.20
N GLU A 40 64.78 -44.60 -15.23
CA GLU A 40 64.58 -43.89 -16.50
C GLU A 40 63.35 -44.41 -17.25
N MET A 41 63.13 -45.72 -17.28
CA MET A 41 61.94 -46.34 -17.88
C MET A 41 60.65 -45.89 -17.18
N LEU A 42 60.61 -45.97 -15.85
CA LEU A 42 59.44 -45.54 -15.06
C LEU A 42 59.18 -44.05 -15.23
N ARG A 43 60.23 -43.23 -15.34
CA ARG A 43 60.08 -41.79 -15.65
C ARG A 43 59.44 -41.57 -17.01
N ARG A 44 59.85 -42.31 -18.05
CA ARG A 44 59.22 -42.21 -19.37
C ARG A 44 57.75 -42.62 -19.31
N GLN A 45 57.44 -43.75 -18.66
CA GLN A 45 56.06 -44.21 -18.49
C GLN A 45 55.20 -43.22 -17.70
N ALA A 46 55.74 -42.60 -16.64
CA ALA A 46 55.01 -41.60 -15.87
C ALA A 46 54.70 -40.35 -16.71
N VAL A 47 55.64 -39.91 -17.56
CA VAL A 47 55.43 -38.78 -18.48
C VAL A 47 54.37 -39.15 -19.53
N GLU A 48 54.50 -40.30 -20.18
CA GLU A 48 53.52 -40.78 -21.18
C GLU A 48 52.12 -40.92 -20.59
N LEU A 49 51.98 -41.54 -19.41
CA LEU A 49 50.68 -41.69 -18.74
C LEU A 49 50.11 -40.34 -18.31
N SER A 50 50.96 -39.41 -17.86
CA SER A 50 50.52 -38.05 -17.52
C SER A 50 50.04 -37.30 -18.76
N GLU A 51 50.68 -37.49 -19.91
CA GLU A 51 50.25 -36.89 -21.19
C GLU A 51 48.92 -37.47 -21.65
N VAL A 52 48.75 -38.79 -21.59
CA VAL A 52 47.48 -39.46 -21.92
C VAL A 52 46.35 -39.00 -20.99
N LEU A 53 46.60 -38.91 -19.69
CA LEU A 53 45.61 -38.40 -18.73
C LEU A 53 45.25 -36.94 -19.02
N ASN A 54 46.23 -36.09 -19.31
CA ASN A 54 45.98 -34.71 -19.70
C ASN A 54 45.14 -34.60 -20.98
N GLN A 55 45.39 -35.47 -21.98
CA GLN A 55 44.60 -35.52 -23.20
C GLN A 55 43.17 -35.96 -22.91
N PHE A 56 42.99 -37.04 -22.14
CA PHE A 56 41.67 -37.54 -21.78
C PHE A 56 40.86 -36.51 -20.98
N GLN A 57 41.49 -35.82 -20.02
CA GLN A 57 40.84 -34.75 -19.25
C GLN A 57 40.42 -33.58 -20.15
N LYS A 58 41.23 -33.18 -21.14
CA LYS A 58 40.87 -32.13 -22.10
C LYS A 58 39.66 -32.53 -22.95
N VAL A 59 39.63 -33.76 -23.44
CA VAL A 59 38.49 -34.29 -24.22
C VAL A 59 37.22 -34.32 -23.37
N GLN A 60 37.31 -34.81 -22.13
CA GLN A 60 36.18 -34.85 -21.19
C GLN A 60 35.67 -33.44 -20.86
N ALA A 61 36.56 -32.50 -20.58
CA ALA A 61 36.19 -31.11 -20.29
C ALA A 61 35.47 -30.46 -21.49
N HIS A 62 35.96 -30.72 -22.71
CA HIS A 62 35.30 -30.24 -23.92
C HIS A 62 33.90 -30.84 -24.11
N ALA A 63 33.75 -32.15 -23.96
CA ALA A 63 32.45 -32.83 -24.06
C ALA A 63 31.44 -32.30 -23.03
N ASN A 64 31.88 -32.12 -21.78
CA ASN A 64 31.04 -31.55 -20.72
C ASN A 64 30.62 -30.11 -21.04
N ALA A 65 31.52 -29.30 -21.60
CA ALA A 65 31.21 -27.91 -21.99
C ALA A 65 30.19 -27.83 -23.14
N VAL A 66 30.26 -28.74 -24.12
CA VAL A 66 29.26 -28.85 -25.19
C VAL A 66 27.90 -29.25 -24.62
N ALA A 67 27.85 -30.30 -23.80
CA ALA A 67 26.60 -30.75 -23.17
C ALA A 67 25.95 -29.64 -22.31
N ALA A 68 26.73 -28.88 -21.56
CA ALA A 68 26.22 -27.76 -20.77
C ALA A 68 25.66 -26.63 -21.64
N ARG A 69 26.29 -26.32 -22.78
CA ARG A 69 25.79 -25.34 -23.75
C ARG A 69 24.48 -25.82 -24.39
N ASP A 70 24.39 -27.09 -24.77
CA ASP A 70 23.18 -27.65 -25.37
C ASP A 70 22.01 -27.65 -24.38
N PHE A 71 22.27 -28.00 -23.11
CA PHE A 71 21.28 -27.89 -22.04
C PHE A 71 20.82 -26.44 -21.83
N ALA A 72 21.75 -25.49 -21.77
CA ALA A 72 21.42 -24.07 -21.65
C ALA A 72 20.56 -23.59 -22.83
N LEU A 73 20.90 -23.98 -24.07
CA LEU A 73 20.12 -23.65 -25.26
C LEU A 73 18.71 -24.26 -25.20
N ALA A 74 18.57 -25.49 -24.72
CA ALA A 74 17.26 -26.12 -24.53
C ALA A 74 16.42 -25.39 -23.46
N ALA A 75 17.02 -25.01 -22.33
CA ALA A 75 16.35 -24.24 -21.27
C ALA A 75 15.89 -22.85 -21.76
N TRP A 76 16.74 -22.15 -22.52
CA TRP A 76 16.38 -20.87 -23.14
C TRP A 76 15.24 -21.01 -24.15
N ARG A 77 15.27 -22.05 -25.00
CA ARG A 77 14.17 -22.33 -25.94
C ARG A 77 12.86 -22.61 -25.21
N ALA A 78 12.88 -23.44 -24.16
CA ALA A 78 11.68 -23.73 -23.37
C ALA A 78 11.13 -22.45 -22.70
N THR A 79 12.02 -21.62 -22.14
CA THR A 79 11.63 -20.34 -21.54
C THR A 79 11.03 -19.39 -22.58
N ALA A 80 11.63 -19.29 -23.76
CA ALA A 80 11.13 -18.45 -24.84
C ALA A 80 9.75 -18.90 -25.34
N ILE A 81 9.52 -20.21 -25.47
CA ILE A 81 8.21 -20.78 -25.82
C ILE A 81 7.17 -20.41 -24.76
N ARG A 82 7.47 -20.65 -23.48
CA ARG A 82 6.55 -20.32 -22.38
C ARG A 82 6.23 -18.83 -22.32
N GLN A 83 7.23 -17.96 -22.49
CA GLN A 83 7.02 -16.50 -22.51
C GLN A 83 6.15 -16.08 -23.70
N LYS A 84 6.33 -16.70 -24.87
CA LYS A 84 5.50 -16.46 -26.05
C LYS A 84 4.03 -16.87 -25.81
N GLU A 85 3.79 -18.02 -25.20
CA GLU A 85 2.44 -18.51 -24.88
C GLU A 85 1.74 -17.59 -23.88
N MET A 86 2.41 -17.26 -22.77
CA MET A 86 1.86 -16.32 -21.77
C MET A 86 1.55 -14.95 -22.39
N ARG A 87 2.43 -14.45 -23.26
CA ARG A 87 2.18 -13.21 -24.01
C ARG A 87 0.91 -13.34 -24.87
N LEU A 88 0.77 -14.42 -25.64
CA LEU A 88 -0.38 -14.62 -26.51
C LEU A 88 -1.71 -14.64 -25.72
N GLU A 89 -1.74 -15.35 -24.59
CA GLU A 89 -2.91 -15.39 -23.70
C GLU A 89 -3.25 -14.00 -23.15
N SER A 90 -2.23 -13.26 -22.70
CA SER A 90 -2.41 -11.90 -22.19
C SER A 90 -2.93 -10.94 -23.27
N GLU A 91 -2.45 -11.05 -24.51
CA GLU A 91 -2.94 -10.26 -25.63
C GLU A 91 -4.40 -10.60 -25.98
N VAL A 92 -4.79 -11.87 -25.95
CA VAL A 92 -6.20 -12.27 -26.16
C VAL A 92 -7.10 -11.67 -25.08
N LYS A 93 -6.73 -11.80 -23.81
CA LYS A 93 -7.47 -11.19 -22.69
C LYS A 93 -7.54 -9.66 -22.83
N GLN A 94 -6.42 -9.02 -23.20
CA GLN A 94 -6.38 -7.58 -23.41
C GLN A 94 -7.29 -7.13 -24.55
N ARG A 95 -7.36 -7.87 -25.66
CA ARG A 95 -8.29 -7.59 -26.77
C ARG A 95 -9.74 -7.71 -26.30
N GLN A 96 -10.08 -8.74 -25.52
CA GLN A 96 -11.42 -8.92 -24.95
C GLN A 96 -11.80 -7.76 -24.02
N LEU A 97 -10.91 -7.36 -23.11
CA LEU A 97 -11.14 -6.23 -22.21
C LEU A 97 -11.30 -4.92 -22.98
N ARG A 98 -10.48 -4.68 -24.01
CA ARG A 98 -10.62 -3.49 -24.86
C ARG A 98 -11.96 -3.47 -25.60
N ALA A 99 -12.45 -4.61 -26.08
CA ALA A 99 -13.76 -4.71 -26.69
C ALA A 99 -14.88 -4.37 -25.70
N LEU A 100 -14.85 -4.97 -24.50
CA LEU A 100 -15.84 -4.68 -23.44
C LEU A 100 -15.83 -3.21 -23.02
N VAL A 101 -14.64 -2.62 -22.86
CA VAL A 101 -14.51 -1.19 -22.55
C VAL A 101 -15.05 -0.32 -23.69
N ALA A 102 -14.79 -0.69 -24.95
CA ALA A 102 -15.35 0.03 -26.09
C ALA A 102 -16.88 -0.05 -26.10
N ASP A 103 -17.46 -1.22 -25.83
CA ASP A 103 -18.91 -1.43 -25.76
C ASP A 103 -19.54 -0.60 -24.62
N GLN A 104 -18.95 -0.65 -23.42
CA GLN A 104 -19.39 0.18 -22.30
C GLN A 104 -19.24 1.67 -22.61
N SER A 105 -18.16 2.07 -23.29
CA SER A 105 -17.96 3.46 -23.71
C SER A 105 -18.97 3.91 -24.76
N MET A 106 -19.45 3.00 -25.62
CA MET A 106 -20.55 3.29 -26.55
C MET A 106 -21.87 3.44 -25.80
N LEU A 107 -22.16 2.57 -24.83
CA LEU A 107 -23.36 2.68 -24.00
C LEU A 107 -23.39 3.99 -23.22
N ILE A 108 -22.28 4.35 -22.57
CA ILE A 108 -22.15 5.62 -21.83
C ILE A 108 -22.36 6.81 -22.77
N ARG A 109 -21.77 6.79 -23.97
CA ARG A 109 -21.98 7.84 -24.97
C ARG A 109 -23.45 7.94 -25.38
N SER A 110 -24.10 6.81 -25.70
CA SER A 110 -25.51 6.78 -26.06
C SER A 110 -26.42 7.30 -24.92
N MET A 111 -26.14 6.90 -23.67
CA MET A 111 -26.88 7.41 -22.52
C MET A 111 -26.66 8.91 -22.33
N ASN A 112 -25.43 9.40 -22.50
CA ASN A 112 -25.12 10.82 -22.46
C ASN A 112 -25.81 11.60 -23.58
N GLU A 113 -25.88 11.05 -24.80
CA GLU A 113 -26.63 11.66 -25.90
C GLU A 113 -28.12 11.76 -25.55
N ILE A 114 -28.73 10.71 -25.00
CA ILE A 114 -30.13 10.74 -24.54
C ILE A 114 -30.32 11.79 -23.44
N LEU A 115 -29.41 11.88 -22.47
CA LEU A 115 -29.46 12.89 -21.41
C LEU A 115 -29.30 14.31 -21.96
N GLN A 116 -28.38 14.52 -22.91
CA GLN A 116 -28.18 15.80 -23.57
C GLN A 116 -29.39 16.19 -24.42
N LEU A 117 -29.98 15.26 -25.18
CA LEU A 117 -31.25 15.50 -25.86
C LEU A 117 -32.33 15.90 -24.85
N ARG A 118 -32.46 15.19 -23.72
CA ARG A 118 -33.43 15.56 -22.67
C ARG A 118 -33.17 16.95 -22.08
N MET A 119 -31.91 17.35 -21.92
CA MET A 119 -31.53 18.70 -21.49
C MET A 119 -31.83 19.77 -22.54
N VAL A 120 -31.63 19.49 -23.82
CA VAL A 120 -31.89 20.43 -24.93
C VAL A 120 -33.40 20.59 -25.18
N TYR A 121 -34.18 19.51 -25.08
CA TYR A 121 -35.63 19.53 -25.25
C TYR A 121 -36.41 19.92 -23.97
N SER A 122 -35.74 20.03 -22.82
CA SER A 122 -36.34 20.62 -21.62
C SER A 122 -35.29 21.24 -20.68
N PRO A 123 -34.81 22.46 -20.99
CA PRO A 123 -33.93 23.20 -20.10
C PRO A 123 -34.64 23.59 -18.80
N VAL A 124 -35.96 23.76 -18.87
CA VAL A 124 -36.80 24.23 -17.76
C VAL A 124 -37.11 23.09 -16.79
N ALA A 125 -37.48 21.89 -17.26
CA ALA A 125 -37.89 20.82 -16.34
C ALA A 125 -36.73 20.19 -15.56
N SER A 126 -35.48 20.23 -16.05
CA SER A 126 -34.34 19.62 -15.32
C SER A 126 -33.82 20.53 -14.21
N LEU A 127 -33.81 21.85 -14.44
CA LEU A 127 -33.54 22.86 -13.41
C LEU A 127 -34.70 22.94 -12.42
N GLU A 128 -35.95 22.85 -12.88
CA GLU A 128 -37.13 22.76 -12.00
C GLU A 128 -37.22 21.45 -11.23
N LEU A 129 -36.83 20.29 -11.79
CA LEU A 129 -36.86 19.01 -11.07
C LEU A 129 -35.76 18.94 -10.01
N ARG A 130 -34.55 19.44 -10.30
CA ARG A 130 -33.50 19.56 -9.29
C ARG A 130 -33.79 20.64 -8.25
N SER A 131 -34.36 21.78 -8.67
CA SER A 131 -34.78 22.85 -7.76
C SER A 131 -35.96 22.40 -6.88
N SER A 132 -36.96 21.73 -7.45
CA SER A 132 -38.09 21.16 -6.70
C SER A 132 -37.65 20.04 -5.75
N SER A 133 -36.73 19.16 -6.17
CA SER A 133 -36.18 18.13 -5.27
C SER A 133 -35.33 18.74 -4.16
N MET A 134 -34.52 19.76 -4.46
CA MET A 134 -33.69 20.46 -3.48
C MET A 134 -34.55 21.22 -2.46
N THR A 135 -35.54 21.96 -2.95
CA THR A 135 -36.50 22.69 -2.10
C THR A 135 -37.37 21.73 -1.30
N ALA A 136 -37.71 20.55 -1.83
CA ALA A 136 -38.38 19.50 -1.07
C ALA A 136 -37.50 18.94 0.06
N LEU A 137 -36.24 18.60 -0.22
CA LEU A 137 -35.28 18.16 0.81
C LEU A 137 -35.11 19.21 1.91
N LEU A 138 -34.87 20.46 1.53
CA LEU A 138 -34.73 21.56 2.49
C LEU A 138 -36.00 21.77 3.32
N LYS A 139 -37.18 21.64 2.69
CA LYS A 139 -38.48 21.74 3.35
C LYS A 139 -38.69 20.60 4.34
N THR A 140 -38.30 19.38 4.01
CA THR A 140 -38.31 18.25 4.93
C THR A 140 -37.39 18.50 6.12
N LEU A 141 -36.14 18.91 5.88
CA LEU A 141 -35.19 19.25 6.95
C LEU A 141 -35.74 20.37 7.86
N MET A 142 -36.38 21.40 7.27
CA MET A 142 -37.04 22.46 8.04
C MET A 142 -38.20 21.94 8.91
N GLN A 143 -38.96 20.96 8.43
CA GLN A 143 -40.04 20.34 9.19
C GLN A 143 -39.51 19.47 10.33
N GLU A 144 -38.33 18.86 10.17
CA GLU A 144 -37.68 18.02 11.18
C GLU A 144 -37.06 18.82 12.33
N LEU A 145 -36.71 20.10 12.13
CA LEU A 145 -36.07 20.92 13.16
C LEU A 145 -36.88 21.06 14.46
N ASN A 146 -38.20 21.24 14.37
CA ASN A 146 -39.04 21.39 15.56
C ASN A 146 -39.19 20.08 16.36
N PRO A 147 -39.46 18.91 15.72
CA PRO A 147 -39.36 17.61 16.38
C PRO A 147 -37.98 17.35 16.99
N LEU A 148 -36.90 17.67 16.27
CA LEU A 148 -35.54 17.55 16.78
C LEU A 148 -35.34 18.43 18.02
N TYR A 149 -35.82 19.67 18.00
CA TYR A 149 -35.78 20.55 19.17
C TYR A 149 -36.52 19.98 20.37
N ALA A 150 -37.74 19.47 20.17
CA ALA A 150 -38.51 18.86 21.25
C ALA A 150 -37.78 17.64 21.85
N MET A 151 -37.22 16.77 21.00
CA MET A 151 -36.44 15.61 21.42
C MET A 151 -35.16 16.00 22.15
N THR A 152 -34.41 16.98 21.62
CA THR A 152 -33.20 17.50 22.26
C THR A 152 -33.53 18.09 23.62
N ASN A 153 -34.61 18.86 23.74
CA ASN A 153 -35.03 19.44 25.01
C ASN A 153 -35.42 18.37 26.05
N GLU A 154 -36.09 17.31 25.62
CA GLU A 154 -36.42 16.15 26.47
C GLU A 154 -35.16 15.43 26.97
N VAL A 155 -34.21 15.17 26.08
CA VAL A 155 -32.94 14.49 26.43
C VAL A 155 -32.10 15.36 27.36
N ILE A 156 -31.95 16.66 27.07
CA ILE A 156 -31.16 17.58 27.88
C ILE A 156 -31.74 17.72 29.29
N ALA A 157 -33.06 17.71 29.44
CA ALA A 157 -33.70 17.81 30.76
C ALA A 157 -33.36 16.65 31.71
N GLY A 158 -32.93 15.51 31.19
CA GLY A 158 -32.61 14.30 31.97
C GLY A 158 -31.11 13.97 32.10
N VAL A 159 -30.22 14.76 31.51
CA VAL A 159 -28.78 14.45 31.41
C VAL A 159 -27.94 15.35 32.31
N GLU A 160 -27.14 14.75 33.19
CA GLU A 160 -26.05 15.43 33.87
C GLU A 160 -24.84 15.54 32.93
N PHE A 161 -24.55 16.75 32.45
CA PHE A 161 -23.40 16.97 31.58
C PHE A 161 -22.09 16.89 32.34
N LYS A 162 -21.13 16.15 31.79
CA LYS A 162 -19.75 16.17 32.29
C LYS A 162 -19.10 17.47 31.85
N LEU A 163 -18.88 18.37 32.81
CA LEU A 163 -18.14 19.61 32.61
C LEU A 163 -16.67 19.29 32.33
N SER A 164 -16.14 19.85 31.25
CA SER A 164 -14.71 19.84 30.97
C SER A 164 -13.94 20.50 32.12
N SER A 165 -12.84 19.88 32.55
CA SER A 165 -12.05 20.32 33.70
C SER A 165 -11.25 21.61 33.43
N LEU A 166 -11.12 22.02 32.16
CA LEU A 166 -10.36 23.18 31.73
C LEU A 166 -11.25 24.15 30.91
N PRO A 167 -11.28 25.45 31.24
CA PRO A 167 -12.00 26.46 30.45
C PRO A 167 -11.51 26.46 28.99
N MET A 168 -12.43 26.65 28.04
CA MET A 168 -12.16 26.64 26.59
C MET A 168 -11.58 25.33 26.01
N GLN A 169 -11.41 24.27 26.79
CA GLN A 169 -11.00 22.98 26.24
C GLN A 169 -12.23 22.13 25.96
N PHE A 170 -12.66 22.14 24.70
CA PHE A 170 -13.64 21.20 24.19
C PHE A 170 -12.93 19.93 23.74
N THR A 171 -13.17 18.82 24.43
CA THR A 171 -12.71 17.49 24.02
C THR A 171 -13.95 16.62 23.84
N MET A 172 -14.39 16.44 22.60
CA MET A 172 -15.52 15.58 22.28
C MET A 172 -15.07 14.13 22.37
N THR A 173 -15.57 13.39 23.36
CA THR A 173 -15.46 11.93 23.40
C THR A 173 -16.76 11.33 22.90
N ARG A 174 -16.69 10.35 22.01
CA ARG A 174 -17.87 9.70 21.44
C ARG A 174 -17.88 8.26 21.88
N ASP A 175 -18.97 7.88 22.52
CA ASP A 175 -19.20 6.52 22.93
C ASP A 175 -20.37 5.96 22.12
N TRP A 176 -20.29 4.68 21.78
CA TRP A 176 -21.46 3.99 21.25
C TRP A 176 -22.51 3.89 22.37
N ASN A 177 -23.78 4.13 22.02
CA ASN A 177 -24.85 3.71 22.92
C ASN A 177 -24.73 2.18 23.16
N LYS A 178 -25.25 1.68 24.27
CA LYS A 178 -25.23 0.28 24.71
C LYS A 178 -25.67 -0.71 23.63
N ASP A 179 -26.55 -0.27 22.72
CA ASP A 179 -27.06 -1.10 21.62
C ASP A 179 -26.27 -0.97 20.30
N MET A 180 -25.20 -0.16 20.28
CA MET A 180 -24.38 0.17 19.09
C MET A 180 -25.19 0.72 17.89
N THR A 181 -26.37 1.26 18.13
CA THR A 181 -27.28 1.75 17.08
C THR A 181 -26.96 3.18 16.66
N PHE A 182 -26.40 3.98 17.55
CA PHE A 182 -25.98 5.36 17.27
C PHE A 182 -24.83 5.79 18.18
N LEU A 183 -24.14 6.84 17.72
CA LEU A 183 -23.04 7.49 18.42
C LEU A 183 -23.59 8.55 19.37
N GLU A 184 -23.20 8.51 20.64
CA GLU A 184 -23.62 9.45 21.68
C GLU A 184 -22.42 10.23 22.20
N SER A 185 -22.59 11.55 22.39
CA SER A 185 -21.62 12.41 23.06
C SER A 185 -22.36 13.49 23.84
N SER A 186 -22.10 13.60 25.13
CA SER A 186 -22.70 14.61 26.03
C SER A 186 -21.60 15.34 26.81
N HIS A 187 -21.17 16.49 26.27
CA HIS A 187 -20.07 17.29 26.82
C HIS A 187 -20.54 18.71 27.08
N ALA A 188 -20.15 19.27 28.23
CA ALA A 188 -20.32 20.68 28.52
C ALA A 188 -18.95 21.34 28.72
N THR A 189 -18.78 22.57 28.22
CA THR A 189 -17.57 23.36 28.45
C THR A 189 -17.99 24.74 28.93
N VAL A 190 -17.31 25.24 29.96
CA VAL A 190 -17.51 26.62 30.42
C VAL A 190 -16.75 27.55 29.50
N ILE A 191 -17.49 28.46 28.86
CA ILE A 191 -16.94 29.55 28.07
C ILE A 191 -16.71 30.73 29.02
N SER A 192 -15.51 31.29 29.01
CA SER A 192 -15.09 32.36 29.93
C SER A 192 -15.51 33.77 29.49
N PHE A 193 -16.53 33.87 28.62
CA PHE A 193 -17.07 35.13 28.11
C PHE A 193 -18.51 35.30 28.59
N GLY A 194 -19.03 36.52 28.56
CA GLY A 194 -20.42 36.77 28.95
C GLY A 194 -21.39 36.06 28.02
N PHE A 195 -22.59 35.80 28.54
CA PHE A 195 -23.63 35.06 27.83
C PHE A 195 -23.97 35.73 26.49
N GLU A 196 -24.20 37.05 26.51
CA GLU A 196 -24.57 37.81 25.31
C GLU A 196 -23.45 37.83 24.26
N GLU A 197 -22.19 38.05 24.66
CA GLU A 197 -21.07 38.01 23.71
C GLU A 197 -20.88 36.61 23.10
N THR A 198 -21.07 35.57 23.92
CA THR A 198 -20.96 34.17 23.49
C THR A 198 -22.08 33.80 22.52
N CYS A 199 -23.33 34.14 22.86
CA CYS A 199 -24.49 33.94 21.99
C CYS A 199 -24.32 34.68 20.65
N HIS A 200 -23.84 35.92 20.68
CA HIS A 200 -23.60 36.71 19.47
C HIS A 200 -22.50 36.09 18.60
N ALA A 201 -21.36 35.72 19.19
CA ALA A 201 -20.26 35.08 18.48
C ALA A 201 -20.69 33.74 17.84
N LEU A 202 -21.41 32.89 18.57
CA LEU A 202 -21.90 31.62 18.07
C LEU A 202 -23.01 31.77 17.02
N SER A 203 -23.90 32.75 17.20
CA SER A 203 -24.89 33.09 16.17
C SER A 203 -24.19 33.50 14.87
N ASN A 204 -23.14 34.31 14.96
CA ASN A 204 -22.37 34.69 13.78
C ASN A 204 -21.65 33.49 13.15
N ALA A 205 -20.99 32.64 13.95
CA ALA A 205 -20.28 31.48 13.44
C ALA A 205 -21.21 30.45 12.76
N LEU A 206 -22.37 30.17 13.36
CA LEU A 206 -23.28 29.11 12.91
C LEU A 206 -24.30 29.59 11.86
N LEU A 207 -24.66 30.88 11.87
CA LEU A 207 -25.67 31.45 10.95
C LEU A 207 -25.07 32.34 9.85
N THR A 208 -23.77 32.65 9.91
CA THR A 208 -23.09 33.50 8.91
C THR A 208 -21.99 32.70 8.20
N ARG A 209 -22.37 31.76 7.33
CA ARG A 209 -21.42 31.07 6.46
C ARG A 209 -21.22 31.87 5.16
N PRO A 210 -19.97 32.19 4.75
CA PRO A 210 -19.71 32.88 3.50
C PRO A 210 -19.73 31.86 2.35
N SER A 211 -20.91 31.46 1.88
CA SER A 211 -21.01 30.68 0.64
C SER A 211 -21.98 31.30 -0.35
N THR A 212 -21.65 31.14 -1.64
CA THR A 212 -22.45 31.56 -2.79
C THR A 212 -23.77 30.77 -2.92
N ASP A 213 -23.94 29.69 -2.13
CA ASP A 213 -25.04 28.72 -2.21
C ASP A 213 -25.97 28.80 -0.97
N LEU A 214 -26.37 30.02 -0.59
CA LEU A 214 -27.37 30.27 0.46
C LEU A 214 -28.79 30.10 -0.10
N TYR A 215 -29.60 29.24 0.53
CA TYR A 215 -31.02 29.12 0.20
C TYR A 215 -31.83 30.07 1.07
N SER A 216 -32.21 31.22 0.53
CA SER A 216 -33.01 32.22 1.24
C SER A 216 -34.51 32.11 1.02
N GLN A 217 -34.95 31.36 0.00
CA GLN A 217 -36.35 31.34 -0.43
C GLN A 217 -37.17 30.28 0.33
N GLY A 218 -38.24 30.72 1.01
CA GLY A 218 -39.17 29.83 1.72
C GLY A 218 -38.75 29.43 3.15
N LEU A 219 -37.71 30.07 3.70
CA LEU A 219 -37.31 29.90 5.10
C LEU A 219 -38.38 30.45 6.04
N VAL A 220 -38.75 29.65 7.03
CA VAL A 220 -39.53 30.11 8.18
C VAL A 220 -38.57 30.71 9.20
N ASP A 221 -38.78 31.98 9.56
CA ASP A 221 -37.93 32.76 10.47
C ASP A 221 -36.47 32.92 9.98
N PRO A 222 -36.23 33.80 8.99
CA PRO A 222 -34.91 33.98 8.37
C PRO A 222 -33.88 34.67 9.27
N GLU A 223 -34.28 35.24 10.41
CA GLU A 223 -33.36 35.82 11.38
C GLU A 223 -32.69 34.72 12.22
N ASN A 224 -33.44 33.66 12.54
CA ASN A 224 -32.94 32.56 13.35
C ASN A 224 -32.65 31.28 12.55
N THR A 225 -33.08 31.19 11.30
CA THR A 225 -32.94 29.98 10.47
C THR A 225 -32.09 30.26 9.24
N ARG A 226 -31.11 29.39 8.99
CA ARG A 226 -30.25 29.43 7.81
C ARG A 226 -30.20 28.05 7.17
N ALA A 227 -30.23 28.04 5.85
CA ALA A 227 -30.02 26.86 5.07
C ALA A 227 -28.90 27.09 4.06
N PHE A 228 -27.97 26.16 4.00
CA PHE A 228 -26.80 26.27 3.15
C PHE A 228 -26.43 24.91 2.57
N LYS A 229 -25.74 24.97 1.44
CA LYS A 229 -25.05 23.85 0.84
C LYS A 229 -23.56 24.00 1.10
N CYS A 230 -22.94 22.95 1.61
CA CYS A 230 -21.50 22.90 1.81
C CYS A 230 -20.88 21.85 0.90
N HIS A 231 -19.72 22.18 0.34
CA HIS A 231 -18.85 21.25 -0.38
C HIS A 231 -17.65 20.97 0.52
N LEU A 232 -17.50 19.72 0.95
CA LEU A 232 -16.36 19.25 1.72
C LEU A 232 -15.45 18.46 0.78
N ASP A 233 -14.20 18.90 0.65
CA ASP A 233 -13.22 18.28 -0.23
C ASP A 233 -12.24 17.44 0.59
N PHE A 234 -12.29 16.12 0.41
CA PHE A 234 -11.42 15.14 1.06
C PHE A 234 -10.33 14.63 0.11
N SER A 235 -10.07 15.35 -0.99
CA SER A 235 -9.07 14.93 -1.98
C SER A 235 -7.66 14.81 -1.39
N GLN A 236 -7.37 15.49 -0.27
CA GLN A 236 -6.09 15.42 0.42
C GLN A 236 -5.95 14.16 1.29
N GLU A 237 -7.04 13.67 1.94
CA GLU A 237 -6.98 12.48 2.78
C GLU A 237 -7.19 11.17 2.00
N LEU A 238 -8.03 11.13 0.97
CA LEU A 238 -8.39 9.88 0.27
C LEU A 238 -7.73 9.69 -1.11
N GLY A 239 -7.11 10.74 -1.66
CA GLY A 239 -6.60 10.73 -3.03
C GLY A 239 -7.72 10.75 -4.09
N ASN A 240 -7.49 11.47 -5.18
CA ASN A 240 -8.38 11.73 -6.32
C ASN A 240 -9.89 11.90 -6.03
N SER A 241 -10.31 13.18 -5.99
CA SER A 241 -11.69 13.70 -6.18
C SER A 241 -12.78 13.09 -5.29
N ALA A 242 -12.55 13.08 -3.97
CA ALA A 242 -13.58 12.76 -2.99
C ALA A 242 -14.23 14.06 -2.48
N THR A 243 -15.26 14.55 -3.17
CA THR A 243 -16.03 15.72 -2.72
C THR A 243 -17.40 15.30 -2.19
N LEU A 244 -17.70 15.66 -0.95
CA LEU A 244 -19.02 15.52 -0.32
C LEU A 244 -19.82 16.81 -0.49
N VAL A 245 -21.11 16.65 -0.77
CA VAL A 245 -22.08 17.74 -0.75
C VAL A 245 -23.02 17.56 0.42
N LEU A 246 -23.00 18.50 1.35
CA LEU A 246 -23.85 18.52 2.53
C LEU A 246 -24.95 19.56 2.37
N HIS A 247 -26.18 19.16 2.64
CA HIS A 247 -27.32 20.07 2.75
C HIS A 247 -27.71 20.21 4.22
N SER A 248 -27.61 21.42 4.76
CA SER A 248 -27.86 21.71 6.16
C SER A 248 -28.89 22.83 6.31
N VAL A 249 -29.73 22.68 7.33
CA VAL A 249 -30.61 23.73 7.84
C VAL A 249 -30.35 23.86 9.33
N THR A 250 -29.81 25.00 9.74
CA THR A 250 -29.55 25.34 11.14
C THR A 250 -30.58 26.35 11.63
N ARG A 251 -31.14 26.12 12.81
CA ARG A 251 -32.04 27.06 13.50
C ARG A 251 -31.57 27.34 14.91
N ARG A 252 -31.58 28.62 15.27
CA ARG A 252 -31.42 29.13 16.62
C ARG A 252 -32.77 29.22 17.32
N TYR A 253 -32.85 28.65 18.51
CA TYR A 253 -33.98 28.78 19.42
C TYR A 253 -33.52 29.63 20.60
N VAL A 254 -34.20 30.74 20.83
CA VAL A 254 -33.90 31.67 21.93
C VAL A 254 -34.98 31.51 22.98
N GLU A 255 -34.60 31.09 24.17
CA GLU A 255 -35.47 31.00 25.33
C GLU A 255 -35.03 32.00 26.41
N ALA A 256 -35.77 32.06 27.51
CA ALA A 256 -35.52 33.05 28.56
C ALA A 256 -34.15 32.88 29.26
N ASP A 257 -33.65 31.65 29.31
CA ASP A 257 -32.48 31.24 30.08
C ASP A 257 -31.38 30.57 29.24
N ARG A 258 -31.63 30.33 27.96
CA ARG A 258 -30.70 29.58 27.08
C ARG A 258 -30.87 29.90 25.61
N VAL A 259 -29.82 29.60 24.85
CA VAL A 259 -29.86 29.61 23.38
C VAL A 259 -29.43 28.25 22.87
N VAL A 260 -30.27 27.66 22.01
CA VAL A 260 -30.05 26.33 21.44
C VAL A 260 -29.93 26.43 19.94
N PHE A 261 -28.85 25.88 19.38
CA PHE A 261 -28.69 25.74 17.94
C PHE A 261 -28.96 24.29 17.55
N ASN A 262 -29.92 24.07 16.66
CA ASN A 262 -30.18 22.76 16.08
C ASN A 262 -29.86 22.77 14.61
N ASP A 263 -29.23 21.69 14.14
CA ASP A 263 -28.79 21.57 12.77
C ASP A 263 -29.27 20.24 12.17
N ALA A 264 -30.18 20.33 11.19
CA ALA A 264 -30.73 19.21 10.45
C ALA A 264 -29.98 19.06 9.12
N ARG A 265 -29.52 17.85 8.82
CA ARG A 265 -28.66 17.60 7.65
C ARG A 265 -29.14 16.42 6.82
N GLY A 266 -29.27 16.67 5.52
CA GLY A 266 -29.50 15.63 4.51
C GLY A 266 -28.17 15.21 3.87
N ASN A 267 -27.98 13.90 3.69
CA ASN A 267 -26.76 13.36 3.11
C ASN A 267 -27.07 12.44 1.92
N ASP A 268 -26.50 12.73 0.74
CA ASP A 268 -26.58 11.85 -0.44
C ASP A 268 -25.57 10.68 -0.38
N PHE A 269 -24.77 10.57 0.69
CA PHE A 269 -23.70 9.57 0.89
C PHE A 269 -24.15 8.11 1.02
N VAL A 270 -25.45 7.85 1.19
CA VAL A 270 -25.96 6.49 1.48
C VAL A 270 -25.66 5.49 0.34
N LYS A 271 -25.29 5.95 -0.86
CA LYS A 271 -24.96 5.07 -2.00
C LYS A 271 -23.52 4.53 -2.02
N VAL A 272 -22.59 5.10 -1.25
CA VAL A 272 -21.18 4.66 -1.26
C VAL A 272 -20.91 3.56 -0.21
N LEU A 273 -21.58 3.63 0.94
CA LEU A 273 -21.38 2.69 2.07
C LEU A 273 -21.84 1.25 1.79
N ALA A 274 -22.66 1.01 0.76
CA ALA A 274 -23.11 -0.33 0.40
C ALA A 274 -22.06 -1.19 -0.34
N LYS A 275 -20.83 -0.68 -0.54
CA LYS A 275 -19.79 -1.32 -1.35
C LYS A 275 -18.39 -1.36 -0.74
N ALA A 276 -18.19 -0.86 0.47
CA ALA A 276 -16.88 -0.81 1.12
C ALA A 276 -16.59 -2.12 1.88
N ASP A 277 -15.43 -2.72 1.65
CA ASP A 277 -14.95 -3.87 2.42
C ASP A 277 -14.46 -3.42 3.81
N ARG A 278 -14.36 -4.35 4.77
CA ARG A 278 -14.07 -4.05 6.19
C ARG A 278 -12.82 -3.20 6.45
N GLU A 279 -11.80 -3.26 5.59
CA GLU A 279 -10.59 -2.43 5.72
C GLU A 279 -10.86 -0.96 5.33
N ASP A 280 -11.71 -0.72 4.33
CA ASP A 280 -12.10 0.65 3.94
C ASP A 280 -13.04 1.28 4.98
N VAL A 281 -13.70 0.46 5.82
CA VAL A 281 -14.61 0.95 6.88
C VAL A 281 -13.85 1.70 7.96
N ASP A 282 -12.62 1.31 8.32
CA ASP A 282 -11.84 2.01 9.35
C ASP A 282 -11.33 3.37 8.85
N ASP A 283 -10.87 3.45 7.60
CA ASP A 283 -10.48 4.73 6.98
C ASP A 283 -11.68 5.65 6.74
N ILE A 284 -12.83 5.08 6.34
CA ILE A 284 -14.11 5.81 6.24
C ILE A 284 -14.62 6.21 7.63
N MET A 285 -14.36 5.43 8.68
CA MET A 285 -14.68 5.76 10.07
C MET A 285 -13.82 6.90 10.59
N VAL A 286 -12.52 6.92 10.29
CA VAL A 286 -11.63 8.06 10.59
C VAL A 286 -12.09 9.30 9.82
N MET A 287 -12.55 9.14 8.58
CA MET A 287 -13.11 10.22 7.76
C MET A 287 -14.47 10.70 8.30
N VAL A 288 -15.36 9.81 8.75
CA VAL A 288 -16.64 10.17 9.40
C VAL A 288 -16.38 10.78 10.78
N GLU A 289 -15.37 10.32 11.52
CA GLU A 289 -14.91 10.93 12.76
C GLU A 289 -14.39 12.34 12.53
N GLN A 290 -13.56 12.57 11.50
CA GLN A 290 -13.07 13.89 11.09
C GLN A 290 -14.20 14.79 10.54
N MET A 291 -15.12 14.23 9.75
CA MET A 291 -16.27 14.93 9.18
C MET A 291 -17.34 15.28 10.23
N LEU A 292 -17.45 14.49 11.29
CA LEU A 292 -18.27 14.80 12.45
C LEU A 292 -17.51 15.65 13.49
N LEU A 293 -16.17 15.60 13.54
CA LEU A 293 -15.33 16.52 14.31
C LEU A 293 -15.45 17.95 13.77
N ASP A 294 -15.61 18.10 12.46
CA ASP A 294 -15.90 19.39 11.85
C ASP A 294 -17.36 19.83 12.04
N GLU A 295 -18.30 18.91 12.32
CA GLU A 295 -19.71 19.29 12.32
C GLU A 295 -20.68 18.22 12.91
N ARG A 296 -21.17 18.42 14.14
CA ARG A 296 -22.54 18.16 14.67
C ARG A 296 -22.60 18.73 16.08
N GLN A 297 -23.24 19.88 16.25
CA GLN A 297 -23.30 20.58 17.52
C GLN A 297 -24.73 21.04 17.76
N THR A 298 -25.40 20.40 18.70
CA THR A 298 -26.36 21.16 19.52
C THR A 298 -25.54 21.84 20.59
N ILE A 299 -25.19 23.10 20.34
CA ILE A 299 -24.66 23.95 21.40
C ILE A 299 -25.86 24.54 22.11
N CYS A 300 -26.02 24.12 23.36
CA CYS A 300 -26.85 24.83 24.33
C CYS A 300 -25.92 25.71 25.15
N LEU A 301 -26.15 27.02 25.07
CA LEU A 301 -25.57 28.01 25.97
C LEU A 301 -26.53 28.27 27.11
#